data_AF-A0A8T5FPH2-F1
#
_entry.id   AF-A0A8T5FPH2-F1
#
_cell.length_a   1.000
_cell.length_b   1.000
_cell.length_c   1.000
_cell.angle_alpha   90.00
_cell.angle_beta   90.00
_cell.angle_gamma   90.00
#
_symmetry.space_group_name_H-M   'P 1'
#
loop_
_entity.id
_entity.type
_entity.pdbx_description
1 polymer ?
#
loop_
_entity_poly.entity_id
_entity_poly.type
_entity_poly.pdbx_seq_one_letter_code
_entity_poly.pdbx_strand_id
1 'polypeptide(L)'
;ADFTGMDVIHKATVEMHLRDKKVINPHKTVEKMFDEKKLGQKSGEGYYKYSDDKYERVALSEELAEKCNPIQLVANILNNAAWLITNGASDIEEIEKACNLGLGLKKPLFETAKEIGIKNIVDELNKLAEEHGEFYKPDPLLESMI
;
A
#
# COMPACT_ATOMS: atom_id res chain seq x y z
N ALA A 1 0.60 -7.33 7.09
CA ALA A 1 -0.07 -8.38 6.31
C ALA A 1 -0.34 -9.63 7.17
N ASP A 2 0.68 -10.32 7.67
CA ASP A 2 0.52 -11.57 8.45
C ASP A 2 -0.34 -11.48 9.72
N PHE A 3 -0.36 -10.32 10.37
CA PHE A 3 -1.24 -10.07 11.51
C PHE A 3 -2.72 -10.00 11.12
N THR A 4 -3.02 -9.40 9.96
CA THR A 4 -4.38 -9.30 9.41
C THR A 4 -4.86 -10.64 8.85
N GLY A 5 -3.95 -11.35 8.20
CA GLY A 5 -4.17 -12.65 7.57
C GLY A 5 -4.29 -12.58 6.05
N MET A 6 -3.59 -13.50 5.36
CA MET A 6 -3.55 -13.48 3.88
C MET A 6 -4.90 -13.77 3.23
N ASP A 7 -5.78 -14.51 3.89
CA ASP A 7 -7.13 -14.77 3.41
C ASP A 7 -8.01 -13.53 3.37
N VAL A 8 -7.91 -12.68 4.40
CA VAL A 8 -8.62 -11.39 4.44
C VAL A 8 -8.07 -10.46 3.36
N ILE A 9 -6.74 -10.35 3.28
CA ILE A 9 -6.08 -9.50 2.29
C ILE A 9 -6.39 -9.94 0.87
N HIS A 10 -6.27 -11.24 0.57
CA HIS A 10 -6.54 -11.78 -0.75
C HIS A 10 -7.98 -11.51 -1.18
N LYS A 11 -8.97 -11.85 -0.33
CA LYS A 11 -10.39 -11.64 -0.65
C LYS A 11 -10.71 -10.15 -0.84
N ALA A 12 -10.26 -9.27 0.05
CA ALA A 12 -10.48 -7.84 -0.09
C ALA A 12 -9.84 -7.29 -1.38
N THR A 13 -8.60 -7.71 -1.67
CA THR A 13 -7.87 -7.29 -2.87
C THR A 13 -8.57 -7.73 -4.15
N VAL A 14 -9.03 -8.98 -4.21
CA VAL A 14 -9.78 -9.51 -5.37
C VAL A 14 -11.08 -8.74 -5.57
N GLU A 15 -11.87 -8.55 -4.51
CA GLU A 15 -13.13 -7.81 -4.59
C GLU A 15 -12.95 -6.34 -5.02
N MET A 16 -11.91 -5.67 -4.50
CA MET A 16 -11.57 -4.31 -4.90
C MET A 16 -11.13 -4.25 -6.36
N HIS A 17 -10.25 -5.17 -6.80
CA HIS A 17 -9.75 -5.23 -8.17
C HIS A 17 -10.84 -5.55 -9.20
N LEU A 18 -11.80 -6.42 -8.83
CA LEU A 18 -12.95 -6.74 -9.69
C LEU A 18 -13.85 -5.52 -9.92
N ARG A 19 -13.95 -4.62 -8.94
CA ARG A 19 -14.75 -3.39 -9.03
C ARG A 19 -14.02 -2.30 -9.80
N ASP A 20 -12.75 -2.08 -9.49
CA ASP A 20 -11.91 -1.11 -10.18
C ASP A 20 -10.45 -1.57 -10.22
N LYS A 21 -9.96 -1.83 -11.44
CA LYS A 21 -8.59 -2.28 -11.69
C LYS A 21 -7.55 -1.20 -11.43
N LYS A 22 -7.94 0.07 -11.32
CA LYS A 22 -7.04 1.19 -11.03
C LYS A 22 -6.75 1.36 -9.54
N VAL A 23 -7.56 0.76 -8.66
CA VAL A 23 -7.45 0.98 -7.20
C VAL A 23 -6.42 0.06 -6.54
N ILE A 24 -6.33 -1.19 -6.99
CA ILE A 24 -5.36 -2.16 -6.43
C ILE A 24 -4.92 -3.17 -7.50
N ASN A 25 -3.64 -3.56 -7.43
CA ASN A 25 -3.07 -4.59 -8.31
C ASN A 25 -2.75 -5.86 -7.51
N PRO A 26 -3.48 -6.97 -7.71
CA PRO A 26 -3.25 -8.23 -7.00
C PRO A 26 -1.88 -8.84 -7.32
N HIS A 27 -1.13 -9.24 -6.29
CA HIS A 27 0.16 -9.92 -6.47
C HIS A 27 0.02 -11.44 -6.33
N LYS A 28 0.61 -12.19 -7.27
CA LYS A 28 0.54 -13.67 -7.32
C LYS A 28 1.01 -14.35 -6.03
N THR A 29 1.98 -13.76 -5.34
CA THR A 29 2.46 -14.32 -4.06
C THR A 29 1.36 -14.34 -3.00
N VAL A 30 0.49 -13.33 -2.95
CA VAL A 30 -0.60 -13.27 -1.96
C VAL A 30 -1.64 -14.35 -2.25
N GLU A 31 -1.99 -14.55 -3.51
CA GLU A 31 -2.86 -15.65 -3.97
C GLU A 31 -2.25 -17.01 -3.62
N LYS A 32 -0.98 -17.23 -3.96
CA LYS A 32 -0.27 -18.46 -3.61
C LYS A 32 -0.29 -18.76 -2.10
N MET A 33 -0.03 -17.75 -1.26
CA MET A 33 -0.08 -17.93 0.20
C MET A 33 -1.49 -18.27 0.70
N PHE A 34 -2.52 -17.66 0.11
CA PHE A 34 -3.91 -17.98 0.42
C PHE A 34 -4.27 -19.44 0.06
N ASP A 35 -3.87 -19.89 -1.13
CA ASP A 35 -4.11 -21.26 -1.60
C ASP A 35 -3.39 -22.29 -0.73
N GLU A 36 -2.14 -22.02 -0.37
CA GLU A 36 -1.30 -22.87 0.49
C GLU A 36 -1.68 -22.80 1.99
N LYS A 37 -2.71 -22.03 2.37
CA LYS A 37 -3.12 -21.80 3.77
C LYS A 37 -2.02 -21.21 4.66
N LYS A 38 -1.08 -20.48 4.06
CA LYS A 38 -0.10 -19.64 4.76
C LYS A 38 -0.72 -18.29 5.08
N LEU A 39 -1.64 -18.31 6.04
CA LEU A 39 -2.50 -17.19 6.39
C LEU A 39 -1.87 -16.22 7.40
N GLY A 40 -0.57 -16.29 7.63
CA GLY A 40 0.13 -15.48 8.62
C GLY A 40 0.11 -16.11 10.00
N GLN A 41 0.01 -15.27 11.03
CA GLN A 41 0.21 -15.70 12.41
C GLN A 41 -0.77 -16.79 12.84
N LYS A 42 -2.04 -16.68 12.44
CA LYS A 42 -3.10 -17.62 12.84
C LYS A 42 -2.94 -19.04 12.30
N SER A 43 -2.07 -19.23 11.32
CA SER A 43 -1.73 -20.53 10.73
C SER A 43 -0.28 -20.93 10.97
N GLY A 44 0.46 -20.19 11.80
CA GLY A 44 1.89 -20.43 12.08
C GLY A 44 2.85 -20.00 10.95
N GLU A 45 2.35 -19.64 9.76
CA GLU A 45 3.17 -19.24 8.62
C GLU A 45 2.42 -18.30 7.67
N GLY A 46 3.12 -17.25 7.21
CA GLY A 46 2.75 -16.31 6.15
C GLY A 46 3.99 -15.83 5.39
N TYR A 47 4.25 -14.52 5.37
CA TYR A 47 5.57 -14.00 4.98
C TYR A 47 6.67 -14.46 5.95
N TYR A 48 6.31 -14.72 7.20
CA TYR A 48 7.20 -15.23 8.23
C TYR A 48 6.68 -16.52 8.85
N LYS A 49 7.57 -17.24 9.55
CA LYS A 49 7.22 -18.38 10.40
C LYS A 49 7.05 -17.90 11.83
N TYR A 50 6.00 -18.36 12.49
CA TYR A 50 5.61 -18.00 13.85
C TYR A 50 5.70 -19.23 14.76
N SER A 51 6.11 -19.02 16.00
CA SER A 51 6.03 -20.04 17.05
C SER A 51 4.65 -20.00 17.73
N ASP A 52 4.22 -21.12 18.30
CA ASP A 52 2.82 -21.34 18.69
C ASP A 52 2.35 -20.58 19.94
N ASP A 53 3.24 -19.87 20.66
CA ASP A 53 2.91 -19.47 22.04
C ASP A 53 2.83 -17.96 22.31
N LYS A 54 3.40 -17.07 21.48
CA LYS A 54 3.35 -15.61 21.70
C LYS A 54 3.37 -14.79 20.41
N TYR A 55 2.62 -13.68 20.40
CA TYR A 55 2.79 -12.65 19.37
C TYR A 55 4.20 -12.08 19.43
N GLU A 56 4.98 -12.29 18.38
CA GLU A 56 6.27 -11.65 18.20
C GLU A 56 6.28 -10.93 16.85
N ARG A 57 6.59 -9.62 16.89
CA ARG A 57 6.98 -8.93 15.67
C ARG A 57 8.33 -9.48 15.26
N VAL A 58 8.40 -10.03 14.05
CA VAL A 58 9.66 -10.42 13.44
C VAL A 58 10.54 -9.18 13.33
N ALA A 59 11.71 -9.23 13.98
CA ALA A 59 12.69 -8.18 13.88
C ALA A 59 13.30 -8.19 12.48
N LEU A 60 13.16 -7.07 11.76
CA LEU A 60 13.79 -6.86 10.46
C LEU A 60 15.06 -6.03 10.66
N SER A 61 16.11 -6.36 9.91
CA SER A 61 17.35 -5.58 9.92
C SER A 61 17.20 -4.29 9.11
N GLU A 62 17.99 -3.28 9.45
CA GLU A 62 18.07 -2.04 8.66
C GLU A 62 18.58 -2.30 7.24
N GLU A 63 19.50 -3.25 7.05
CA GLU A 63 20.00 -3.67 5.72
C GLU A 63 18.87 -4.16 4.79
N LEU A 64 17.84 -4.81 5.33
CA LEU A 64 16.68 -5.21 4.51
C LEU A 64 15.88 -4.00 4.05
N ALA A 65 15.84 -2.93 4.84
CA ALA A 65 15.14 -1.70 4.48
C ALA A 65 15.84 -0.96 3.33
N GLU A 66 17.18 -1.05 3.21
CA GLU A 66 17.95 -0.43 2.13
C GLU A 66 17.54 -0.94 0.73
N LYS A 67 16.96 -2.14 0.65
CA LYS A 67 16.46 -2.71 -0.61
C LYS A 67 15.11 -2.13 -1.05
N CYS A 68 14.47 -1.34 -0.21
CA CYS A 68 13.16 -0.75 -0.46
C CYS A 68 13.30 0.74 -0.72
N ASN A 69 12.77 1.22 -1.85
CA ASN A 69 12.62 2.65 -2.06
C ASN A 69 11.35 3.14 -1.31
N PRO A 70 11.47 3.94 -0.23
CA PRO A 70 10.32 4.39 0.53
C PRO A 70 9.38 5.30 -0.27
N ILE A 71 9.90 5.96 -1.33
CA ILE A 71 9.07 6.79 -2.22
C ILE A 71 8.02 5.93 -2.92
N GLN A 72 8.35 4.70 -3.32
CA GLN A 72 7.39 3.81 -3.99
C GLN A 72 6.18 3.49 -3.11
N LEU A 73 6.39 3.33 -1.79
CA LEU A 73 5.29 3.09 -0.86
C LEU A 73 4.37 4.31 -0.76
N VAL A 74 4.95 5.50 -0.54
CA VAL A 74 4.18 6.74 -0.42
C VAL A 74 3.50 7.09 -1.73
N ALA A 75 4.18 6.90 -2.86
CA ALA A 75 3.67 7.15 -4.20
C ALA A 75 2.37 6.40 -4.47
N ASN A 76 2.33 5.09 -4.22
CA ASN A 76 1.13 4.30 -4.44
C ASN A 76 -0.03 4.71 -3.52
N ILE A 77 0.25 4.99 -2.24
CA ILE A 77 -0.78 5.41 -1.27
C ILE A 77 -1.34 6.78 -1.65
N LEU A 78 -0.46 7.74 -1.97
CA LEU A 78 -0.84 9.09 -2.34
C LEU A 78 -1.59 9.12 -3.67
N ASN A 79 -1.20 8.29 -4.65
CA ASN A 79 -1.91 8.19 -5.92
C ASN A 79 -3.35 7.70 -5.74
N ASN A 80 -3.57 6.71 -4.87
CA ASN A 80 -4.91 6.26 -4.50
C ASN A 80 -5.71 7.32 -3.75
N ALA A 81 -5.08 8.08 -2.85
CA ALA A 81 -5.72 9.21 -2.17
C ALA A 81 -6.13 10.31 -3.17
N ALA A 82 -5.26 10.62 -4.12
CA ALA A 82 -5.56 11.57 -5.20
C ALA A 82 -6.73 11.09 -6.07
N TRP A 83 -6.75 9.81 -6.42
CA TRP A 83 -7.86 9.21 -7.14
C TRP A 83 -9.21 9.36 -6.39
N LEU A 84 -9.24 9.17 -5.07
CA LEU A 84 -10.46 9.37 -4.27
C LEU A 84 -10.97 10.83 -4.35
N ILE A 85 -10.06 11.79 -4.34
CA ILE A 85 -10.39 13.22 -4.45
C ILE A 85 -10.86 13.57 -5.86
N THR A 86 -10.14 13.12 -6.89
CA THR A 86 -10.49 13.34 -8.30
C THR A 86 -11.88 12.79 -8.63
N ASN A 87 -12.29 11.69 -7.99
CA ASN A 87 -13.62 11.10 -8.16
C ASN A 87 -14.68 11.67 -7.21
N GLY A 88 -14.36 12.68 -6.39
CA GLY A 88 -15.29 13.33 -5.47
C GLY A 88 -15.78 12.43 -4.34
N ALA A 89 -15.06 11.35 -4.04
CA ALA A 89 -15.43 10.40 -3.00
C ALA A 89 -15.02 10.88 -1.59
N SER A 90 -14.02 11.76 -1.51
CA SER A 90 -13.54 12.36 -0.27
C SER A 90 -12.71 13.62 -0.55
N ASP A 91 -12.26 14.30 0.49
CA ASP A 91 -11.29 15.40 0.41
C ASP A 91 -10.02 15.10 1.22
N ILE A 92 -9.03 16.00 1.14
CA ILE A 92 -7.75 15.85 1.84
C ILE A 92 -7.94 15.72 3.35
N GLU A 93 -8.84 16.52 3.95
CA GLU A 93 -9.03 16.54 5.41
C GLU A 93 -9.66 15.23 5.90
N GLU A 94 -10.66 14.74 5.20
CA GLU A 94 -11.30 13.46 5.48
C GLU A 94 -10.33 12.27 5.32
N ILE A 95 -9.54 12.26 4.24
CA ILE A 95 -8.52 11.23 4.02
C ILE A 95 -7.48 11.24 5.14
N GLU A 96 -6.94 12.41 5.48
CA GLU A 96 -5.97 12.58 6.56
C GLU A 96 -6.50 12.07 7.90
N LYS A 97 -7.76 12.42 8.22
CA LYS A 97 -8.45 11.94 9.43
C LYS A 97 -8.67 10.43 9.41
N ALA A 98 -9.07 9.86 8.27
CA ALA A 98 -9.26 8.43 8.11
C ALA A 98 -7.93 7.66 8.23
N CYS A 99 -6.85 8.17 7.65
CA CYS A 99 -5.51 7.61 7.79
C CYS A 99 -5.01 7.67 9.24
N ASN A 100 -5.24 8.78 9.94
CA ASN A 100 -4.85 8.92 11.34
C ASN A 100 -5.62 7.95 12.26
N LEU A 101 -6.95 7.95 12.17
CA LEU A 101 -7.80 7.18 13.09
C LEU A 101 -7.92 5.70 12.70
N GLY A 102 -8.02 5.40 11.41
CA GLY A 102 -8.25 4.06 10.88
C GLY A 102 -6.97 3.27 10.68
N LEU A 103 -5.93 3.91 10.13
CA LEU A 103 -4.64 3.24 9.84
C LEU A 103 -3.58 3.50 10.92
N GLY A 104 -3.81 4.46 11.82
CA GLY A 104 -2.84 4.83 12.85
C GLY A 104 -1.63 5.59 12.31
N LEU A 105 -1.76 6.28 11.17
CA LEU A 105 -0.66 7.11 10.64
C LEU A 105 -0.34 8.22 11.64
N LYS A 106 0.91 8.24 12.09
CA LYS A 106 1.42 9.26 13.03
C LYS A 106 1.67 10.61 12.37
N LYS A 107 1.94 10.59 11.08
CA LYS A 107 2.21 11.78 10.28
C LYS A 107 1.22 11.85 9.12
N PRO A 108 0.66 13.04 8.85
CA PRO A 108 -0.20 13.28 7.71
C PRO A 108 0.41 12.83 6.38
N LEU A 109 -0.38 12.17 5.54
CA LEU A 109 0.07 11.61 4.26
C LEU A 109 0.55 12.71 3.30
N PHE A 110 -0.22 13.80 3.19
CA PHE A 110 0.10 14.91 2.29
C PHE A 110 1.26 15.76 2.84
N GLU A 111 1.49 15.80 4.16
CA GLU A 111 2.70 16.41 4.71
C GLU A 111 3.94 15.56 4.40
N THR A 112 3.85 14.24 4.58
CA THR A 112 4.92 13.31 4.16
C THR A 112 5.23 13.47 2.67
N ALA A 113 4.21 13.62 1.82
CA ALA A 113 4.40 13.84 0.39
C ALA A 113 5.13 15.16 0.09
N LYS A 114 4.79 16.25 0.80
CA LYS A 114 5.47 17.55 0.64
C LYS A 114 6.94 17.48 1.02
N GLU A 115 7.29 16.76 2.08
CA GLU A 115 8.68 16.60 2.51
C GLU A 115 9.52 15.75 1.54
N ILE A 116 8.92 14.71 0.97
CA ILE A 116 9.56 13.92 -0.10
C ILE A 116 9.69 14.76 -1.38
N GLY A 117 8.73 15.66 -1.61
CA GLY A 117 8.57 16.44 -2.83
C GLY A 117 7.60 15.75 -3.78
N ILE A 118 6.48 16.43 -4.09
CA ILE A 118 5.43 15.90 -4.96
C ILE A 118 5.98 15.56 -6.35
N LYS A 119 6.89 16.40 -6.88
CA LYS A 119 7.58 16.12 -8.14
C LYS A 119 8.31 14.77 -8.11
N ASN A 120 9.05 14.47 -7.03
CA ASN A 120 9.80 13.21 -6.91
C ASN A 120 8.86 11.99 -6.87
N ILE A 121 7.69 12.16 -6.24
CA ILE A 121 6.64 11.13 -6.20
C ILE A 121 6.07 10.90 -7.59
N VAL A 122 5.74 11.96 -8.34
CA VAL A 122 5.22 11.85 -9.70
C VAL A 122 6.25 11.25 -10.66
N ASP A 123 7.52 11.65 -10.55
CA ASP A 123 8.62 11.06 -11.33
C ASP A 123 8.75 9.55 -11.06
N GLU A 124 8.67 9.11 -9.80
CA GLU A 124 8.71 7.68 -9.43
C GLU A 124 7.48 6.92 -9.93
N LEU A 125 6.28 7.50 -9.87
CA LEU A 125 5.06 6.92 -10.45
C LEU A 125 5.19 6.72 -11.96
N ASN A 126 5.70 7.73 -12.68
CA ASN A 126 5.94 7.63 -14.11
C ASN A 126 6.95 6.51 -14.43
N LYS A 127 8.05 6.41 -13.68
CA LYS A 127 9.01 5.31 -13.84
C LYS A 127 8.36 3.94 -13.61
N LEU A 128 7.58 3.79 -12.53
CA LEU A 128 6.83 2.54 -12.29
C LEU A 128 5.81 2.26 -13.40
N ALA A 129 5.21 3.28 -13.98
CA ALA A 129 4.26 3.12 -15.09
C ALA A 129 4.95 2.66 -16.38
N GLU A 130 6.17 3.13 -16.64
CA GLU A 130 7.01 2.64 -17.75
C GLU A 130 7.41 1.17 -17.54
N GLU A 131 7.79 0.79 -16.32
CA GLU A 131 8.27 -0.56 -16.00
C GLU A 131 7.16 -1.59 -15.85
N HIS A 132 5.99 -1.19 -15.35
CA HIS A 132 4.94 -2.11 -14.89
C HIS A 132 3.55 -1.80 -15.45
N GLY A 133 3.40 -0.73 -16.22
CA GLY A 133 2.19 -0.39 -16.96
C GLY A 133 1.26 0.60 -16.26
N GLU A 134 0.10 0.82 -16.87
CA GLU A 134 -0.76 1.98 -16.61
C GLU A 134 -1.31 2.11 -15.17
N PHE A 135 -1.29 1.02 -14.39
CA PHE A 135 -1.73 1.05 -12.99
C PHE A 135 -1.00 2.13 -12.16
N TYR A 136 0.27 2.37 -12.47
CA TYR A 136 1.10 3.32 -11.73
C TYR A 136 1.08 4.74 -12.30
N LYS A 137 0.25 5.02 -13.32
CA LYS A 137 0.17 6.38 -13.88
C LYS A 137 -0.24 7.37 -12.79
N PRO A 138 0.43 8.53 -12.69
CA PRO A 138 0.04 9.58 -11.76
C PRO A 138 -1.40 10.03 -12.00
N ASP A 139 -2.14 10.24 -10.91
CA ASP A 139 -3.45 10.87 -10.97
C ASP A 139 -3.30 12.36 -11.33
N PRO A 140 -4.20 12.94 -12.15
CA PRO A 140 -4.11 14.34 -12.57
C PRO A 140 -4.02 15.35 -11.42
N LEU A 141 -4.60 15.02 -10.25
CA LEU A 141 -4.48 15.88 -9.08
C LEU A 141 -3.02 16.03 -8.64
N LEU A 142 -2.23 14.94 -8.63
CA LEU A 142 -0.82 15.01 -8.25
C LEU A 142 0.00 15.80 -9.27
N GLU A 143 -0.29 15.65 -10.56
CA GLU A 143 0.35 16.43 -11.61
C GLU A 143 0.07 17.94 -11.47
N SER A 144 -1.14 18.31 -11.04
CA SER A 144 -1.51 19.71 -10.80
C SER A 144 -0.85 20.34 -9.56
N MET A 145 -0.25 19.52 -8.69
CA MET A 145 0.40 19.95 -7.44
C MET A 145 1.92 20.13 -7.55
N ILE A 146 2.49 19.94 -8.75
CA ILE A 146 3.92 20.11 -9.04
C ILE A 146 4.28 21.59 -9.20
#